data_AF-A0A7K4CSM7-F1
#
_entry.id   AF-A0A7K4CSM7-F1
#
_cell.length_a   1.000
_cell.length_b   1.000
_cell.length_c   1.000
_cell.angle_alpha   90.00
_cell.angle_beta   90.00
_cell.angle_gamma   90.00
#
_symmetry.space_group_name_H-M   'P 1'
#
loop_
_entity.id
_entity.type
_entity.pdbx_description
1 polymer ?
#
loop_
_entity_poly.entity_id
_entity_poly.type
_entity_poly.pdbx_seq_one_letter_code
_entity_poly.pdbx_strand_id
1 'polypeptide(L)'
;MRMLTAATWSLLLLKMGAIAFPEKYARLYYQFAVERGYAFFTNEGGAQEIVANYYAYNFGIDVVFGLLLLEEEATLRAQYLKNFNSGMWSFVKTHRNAHFNAIYLIVNGLQQGDDVYYERDIEDQLARFTFTHLPDVNGNVTAPGPEYRIVDFTKWQIFFEQHPLGNFMAPFFFEFDIDNPKIAFYDRPLTADMCKTRLYAWGGNPFLVQGNRTDPLFQNPGLSFLTPYWLMRGFGFINATGVRST
;
A
#
# COMPACT_ATOMS: atom_id res chain seq x y z
N MET A 1 -22.99 -24.88 1.69
CA MET A 1 -21.77 -24.44 0.99
C MET A 1 -21.36 -23.10 1.60
N ARG A 2 -20.41 -23.08 2.55
CA ARG A 2 -19.88 -21.80 3.06
C ARG A 2 -19.00 -21.22 1.95
N MET A 3 -19.31 -20.01 1.51
CA MET A 3 -18.42 -19.25 0.62
C MET A 3 -17.02 -19.25 1.25
N LEU A 4 -16.05 -19.84 0.56
CA LEU A 4 -14.65 -19.86 0.94
C LEU A 4 -14.08 -18.46 0.70
N THR A 5 -14.38 -17.52 1.59
CA THR A 5 -13.60 -16.29 1.67
C THR A 5 -12.25 -16.67 2.28
N ALA A 6 -11.18 -16.26 1.62
CA ALA A 6 -9.83 -16.38 2.14
C ALA A 6 -9.79 -15.80 3.57
N ALA A 7 -9.32 -16.57 4.54
CA ALA A 7 -9.11 -16.09 5.91
C ALA A 7 -7.61 -16.12 6.22
N THR A 8 -6.83 -15.43 5.39
CA THR A 8 -5.37 -15.42 5.51
C THR A 8 -4.94 -14.78 6.83
N TRP A 9 -5.65 -13.75 7.28
CA TRP A 9 -5.45 -13.18 8.62
C TRP A 9 -5.63 -14.22 9.73
N SER A 10 -6.60 -15.13 9.61
CA SER A 10 -6.79 -16.22 10.58
C SER A 10 -5.64 -17.21 10.53
N LEU A 11 -5.14 -17.54 9.33
CA LEU A 11 -3.96 -18.40 9.17
C LEU A 11 -2.71 -17.78 9.82
N LEU A 12 -2.48 -16.48 9.62
CA LEU A 12 -1.37 -15.75 10.25
C LEU A 12 -1.47 -15.82 11.77
N LEU A 13 -2.62 -15.48 12.35
CA LEU A 13 -2.81 -15.53 13.81
C LEU A 13 -2.64 -16.95 14.36
N LEU A 14 -3.15 -17.96 13.66
CA LEU A 14 -2.97 -19.36 14.05
C LEU A 14 -1.51 -19.80 13.95
N LYS A 15 -0.76 -19.35 12.93
CA LYS A 15 0.67 -19.63 12.79
C LYS A 15 1.49 -18.97 13.90
N MET A 16 1.24 -17.70 14.19
CA MET A 16 1.84 -17.00 15.34
C MET A 16 1.52 -17.73 16.66
N GLY A 17 0.27 -18.15 16.83
CA GLY A 17 -0.17 -18.95 17.96
C GLY A 17 0.53 -20.31 18.03
N ALA A 18 0.75 -20.98 16.90
CA ALA A 18 1.43 -22.27 16.82
C ALA A 18 2.93 -22.14 17.16
N ILE A 19 3.56 -21.00 16.88
CA ILE A 19 4.94 -20.71 17.29
C ILE A 19 5.01 -20.46 18.80
N ALA A 20 4.08 -19.66 19.36
CA ALA A 20 4.10 -19.28 20.76
C ALA A 20 3.58 -20.36 21.73
N PHE A 21 2.55 -21.11 21.32
CA PHE A 21 1.85 -22.13 22.12
C PHE A 21 1.47 -23.35 21.23
N PRO A 22 2.47 -24.14 20.79
CA PRO A 22 2.29 -25.21 19.81
C PRO A 22 1.28 -26.28 20.24
N GLU A 23 1.23 -26.64 21.51
CA GLU A 23 0.31 -27.63 22.07
C GLU A 23 -1.17 -27.25 21.89
N LYS A 24 -1.46 -25.95 21.80
CA LYS A 24 -2.83 -25.43 21.63
C LYS A 24 -3.15 -25.15 20.17
N TYR A 25 -2.22 -24.58 19.42
CA TYR A 25 -2.52 -23.99 18.11
C TYR A 25 -1.91 -24.73 16.92
N ALA A 26 -0.89 -25.60 17.07
CA ALA A 26 -0.28 -26.27 15.92
C ALA A 26 -1.29 -27.15 15.16
N ARG A 27 -2.06 -27.97 15.89
CA ARG A 27 -3.12 -28.78 15.26
C ARG A 27 -4.20 -27.91 14.63
N LEU A 28 -4.59 -26.82 15.28
CA LEU A 28 -5.62 -25.93 14.78
C LEU A 28 -5.16 -25.21 13.50
N TYR A 29 -3.90 -24.82 13.45
CA TYR A 29 -3.28 -24.25 12.25
C TYR A 29 -3.36 -25.21 11.07
N TYR A 30 -2.87 -26.45 11.21
CA TYR A 30 -2.91 -27.43 10.12
C TYR A 30 -4.33 -27.84 9.73
N GLN A 31 -5.26 -27.92 10.69
CA GLN A 31 -6.67 -28.13 10.39
C GLN A 31 -7.21 -27.02 9.46
N PHE A 32 -6.90 -25.76 9.73
CA PHE A 32 -7.39 -24.66 8.91
C PHE A 32 -6.65 -24.54 7.57
N ALA A 33 -5.32 -24.63 7.60
CA ALA A 33 -4.48 -24.54 6.40
C ALA A 33 -4.78 -25.67 5.41
N VAL A 34 -4.82 -26.91 5.89
CA VAL A 34 -4.90 -28.12 5.06
C VAL A 34 -6.31 -28.68 4.99
N GLU A 35 -6.91 -29.11 6.12
CA GLU A 35 -8.21 -29.81 6.10
C GLU A 35 -9.35 -28.92 5.60
N ARG A 36 -9.31 -27.63 5.95
CA ARG A 36 -10.29 -26.64 5.47
C ARG A 36 -9.86 -25.93 4.19
N GLY A 37 -8.66 -26.23 3.69
CA GLY A 37 -8.15 -25.74 2.41
C GLY A 37 -7.88 -24.23 2.36
N TYR A 38 -7.69 -23.55 3.49
CA TYR A 38 -7.45 -22.10 3.48
C TYR A 38 -6.13 -21.75 2.79
N ALA A 39 -5.18 -22.70 2.74
CA ALA A 39 -3.93 -22.50 2.01
C ALA A 39 -4.09 -22.36 0.50
N PHE A 40 -5.17 -22.89 -0.08
CA PHE A 40 -5.40 -22.80 -1.52
C PHE A 40 -5.92 -21.42 -1.96
N PHE A 41 -6.45 -20.62 -1.04
CA PHE A 41 -7.10 -19.35 -1.33
C PHE A 41 -6.45 -18.16 -0.65
N THR A 42 -5.19 -18.29 -0.21
CA THR A 42 -4.44 -17.25 0.51
C THR A 42 -4.34 -15.95 -0.31
N ASN A 43 -5.20 -14.98 0.00
CA ASN A 43 -5.29 -13.67 -0.63
C ASN A 43 -6.05 -12.73 0.32
N GLU A 44 -5.74 -11.44 0.33
CA GLU A 44 -6.40 -10.41 1.16
C GLU A 44 -6.83 -9.18 0.32
N GLY A 45 -7.06 -9.36 -0.98
CA GLY A 45 -7.59 -8.26 -1.82
C GLY A 45 -7.75 -8.59 -3.29
N GLY A 46 -8.55 -7.76 -3.98
CA GLY A 46 -8.76 -7.83 -5.42
C GLY A 46 -8.12 -6.66 -6.17
N ALA A 47 -8.09 -6.74 -7.50
CA ALA A 47 -7.58 -5.66 -8.34
C ALA A 47 -8.34 -4.33 -8.14
N GLN A 48 -9.62 -4.36 -7.76
CA GLN A 48 -10.39 -3.15 -7.44
C GLN A 48 -9.80 -2.40 -6.24
N GLU A 49 -9.30 -3.12 -5.24
CA GLU A 49 -8.82 -2.54 -4.00
C GLU A 49 -7.58 -1.68 -4.21
N ILE A 50 -6.79 -1.93 -5.26
CA ILE A 50 -5.65 -1.08 -5.60
C ILE A 50 -6.08 0.34 -6.02
N VAL A 51 -7.34 0.53 -6.40
CA VAL A 51 -7.87 1.86 -6.77
C VAL A 51 -8.82 2.39 -5.71
N ALA A 52 -9.64 1.54 -5.09
CA ALA A 52 -10.64 1.97 -4.12
C ALA A 52 -10.08 2.09 -2.69
N ASN A 53 -9.30 1.10 -2.24
CA ASN A 53 -8.81 1.03 -0.86
C ASN A 53 -7.34 0.59 -0.82
N TYR A 54 -6.45 1.37 -1.46
CA TYR A 54 -5.03 1.03 -1.56
C TYR A 54 -4.37 0.75 -0.19
N TYR A 55 -4.85 1.46 0.85
CA TYR A 55 -4.49 1.20 2.24
C TYR A 55 -4.81 -0.23 2.69
N ALA A 56 -6.07 -0.65 2.50
CA ALA A 56 -6.53 -1.97 2.93
C ALA A 56 -5.80 -3.07 2.14
N TYR A 57 -5.53 -2.80 0.86
CA TYR A 57 -4.74 -3.67 0.02
C TYR A 57 -3.30 -3.84 0.52
N ASN A 58 -2.64 -2.73 0.90
CA ASN A 58 -1.30 -2.77 1.48
C ASN A 58 -1.27 -3.57 2.80
N PHE A 59 -2.26 -3.36 3.68
CA PHE A 59 -2.40 -4.16 4.89
C PHE A 59 -2.59 -5.65 4.60
N GLY A 60 -3.36 -5.99 3.56
CA GLY A 60 -3.51 -7.36 3.10
C GLY A 60 -2.18 -7.98 2.66
N ILE A 61 -1.32 -7.21 1.97
CA ILE A 61 0.03 -7.65 1.61
C ILE A 61 0.86 -7.92 2.87
N ASP A 62 0.79 -7.07 3.90
CA ASP A 62 1.51 -7.29 5.15
C ASP A 62 1.07 -8.56 5.88
N VAL A 63 -0.24 -8.89 5.83
CA VAL A 63 -0.77 -10.14 6.39
C VAL A 63 -0.20 -11.36 5.66
N VAL A 64 -0.19 -11.34 4.32
CA VAL A 64 0.39 -12.44 3.53
C VAL A 64 1.92 -12.52 3.72
N PHE A 65 2.59 -11.37 3.82
CA PHE A 65 4.01 -11.28 4.08
C PHE A 65 4.38 -11.91 5.42
N GLY A 66 3.67 -11.57 6.49
CA GLY A 66 3.86 -12.17 7.81
C GLY A 66 3.67 -13.69 7.79
N LEU A 67 2.66 -14.18 7.05
CA LEU A 67 2.42 -15.62 6.92
C LEU A 67 3.57 -16.32 6.18
N LEU A 68 4.08 -15.71 5.10
CA LEU A 68 5.20 -16.22 4.32
C LEU A 68 6.53 -16.21 5.09
N LEU A 69 6.73 -15.22 5.96
CA LEU A 69 7.91 -15.14 6.83
C LEU A 69 7.91 -16.22 7.90
N LEU A 70 6.74 -16.51 8.47
CA LEU A 70 6.61 -17.44 9.59
C LEU A 70 6.46 -18.90 9.14
N GLU A 71 6.05 -19.16 7.90
CA GLU A 71 5.87 -20.53 7.41
C GLU A 71 7.20 -21.25 7.17
N GLU A 72 7.36 -22.40 7.84
CA GLU A 72 8.53 -23.27 7.79
C GLU A 72 8.26 -24.51 6.93
N GLU A 73 7.00 -24.94 6.81
CA GLU A 73 6.65 -26.10 5.99
C GLU A 73 6.71 -25.73 4.51
N ALA A 74 7.62 -26.38 3.78
CA ALA A 74 7.97 -26.00 2.41
C ALA A 74 6.79 -26.05 1.44
N THR A 75 5.88 -27.02 1.59
CA THR A 75 4.73 -27.20 0.69
C THR A 75 3.71 -26.08 0.86
N LEU A 76 3.34 -25.75 2.10
CA LEU A 76 2.45 -24.66 2.45
C LEU A 76 3.08 -23.32 2.07
N ARG A 77 4.36 -23.12 2.37
CA ARG A 77 5.07 -21.89 1.99
C ARG A 77 5.06 -21.69 0.48
N ALA A 78 5.33 -22.75 -0.30
CA ALA A 78 5.29 -22.70 -1.76
C ALA A 78 3.87 -22.37 -2.27
N GLN A 79 2.84 -22.93 -1.64
CA GLN A 79 1.45 -22.63 -1.99
C GLN A 79 1.06 -21.18 -1.68
N TYR A 80 1.46 -20.64 -0.52
CA TYR A 80 1.27 -19.23 -0.17
C TYR A 80 1.99 -18.31 -1.14
N LEU A 81 3.25 -18.62 -1.47
CA LEU A 81 4.07 -17.80 -2.36
C LEU A 81 3.48 -17.78 -3.78
N LYS A 82 3.02 -18.94 -4.26
CA LYS A 82 2.29 -19.03 -5.53
C LYS A 82 1.10 -18.09 -5.54
N ASN A 83 0.26 -18.14 -4.52
CA ASN A 83 -0.95 -17.32 -4.42
C ASN A 83 -0.63 -15.82 -4.30
N PHE A 84 0.42 -15.45 -3.54
CA PHE A 84 0.92 -14.09 -3.47
C PHE A 84 1.35 -13.57 -4.85
N ASN A 85 2.18 -14.34 -5.57
CA ASN A 85 2.73 -13.94 -6.86
C ASN A 85 1.65 -13.86 -7.96
N SER A 86 0.74 -14.85 -8.04
CA SER A 86 -0.31 -14.86 -9.05
C SER A 86 -1.51 -13.96 -8.73
N GLY A 87 -1.67 -13.60 -7.47
CA GLY A 87 -2.77 -12.77 -6.97
C GLY A 87 -2.27 -11.37 -6.67
N MET A 88 -1.84 -11.15 -5.42
CA MET A 88 -1.61 -9.81 -4.90
C MET A 88 -0.48 -9.07 -5.63
N TRP A 89 0.70 -9.69 -5.74
CA TRP A 89 1.82 -9.07 -6.45
C TRP A 89 1.48 -8.73 -7.91
N SER A 90 0.70 -9.60 -8.58
CA SER A 90 0.35 -9.39 -9.99
C SER A 90 -0.36 -8.06 -10.27
N PHE A 91 -1.09 -7.51 -9.28
CA PHE A 91 -1.82 -6.25 -9.41
C PHE A 91 -0.96 -5.02 -9.14
N VAL A 92 0.16 -5.17 -8.44
CA VAL A 92 1.00 -4.03 -8.01
C VAL A 92 2.45 -4.11 -8.53
N LYS A 93 2.81 -5.16 -9.28
CA LYS A 93 4.18 -5.37 -9.80
C LYS A 93 4.72 -4.24 -10.70
N THR A 94 3.83 -3.43 -11.26
CA THR A 94 4.19 -2.27 -12.10
C THR A 94 4.11 -0.95 -11.33
N HIS A 95 3.78 -0.98 -10.04
CA HIS A 95 3.71 0.22 -9.22
C HIS A 95 5.09 0.57 -8.71
N ARG A 96 5.44 1.86 -8.75
CA ARG A 96 6.67 2.35 -8.12
C ARG A 96 6.43 2.52 -6.62
N ASN A 97 6.47 1.42 -5.90
CA ASN A 97 6.22 1.38 -4.45
C ASN A 97 7.31 0.56 -3.75
N ALA A 98 8.20 1.25 -3.02
CA ALA A 98 9.34 0.64 -2.35
C ALA A 98 8.95 -0.43 -1.33
N HIS A 99 7.78 -0.32 -0.69
CA HIS A 99 7.30 -1.30 0.27
C HIS A 99 6.92 -2.62 -0.41
N PHE A 100 6.12 -2.56 -1.47
CA PHE A 100 5.74 -3.75 -2.24
C PHE A 100 6.95 -4.41 -2.90
N ASN A 101 7.83 -3.60 -3.47
CA ASN A 101 9.05 -4.10 -4.10
C ASN A 101 9.95 -4.79 -3.06
N ALA A 102 10.14 -4.21 -1.88
CA ALA A 102 10.92 -4.84 -0.81
C ALA A 102 10.31 -6.18 -0.37
N ILE A 103 8.99 -6.23 -0.14
CA ILE A 103 8.30 -7.47 0.22
C ILE A 103 8.47 -8.53 -0.89
N TYR A 104 8.30 -8.15 -2.16
CA TYR A 104 8.48 -9.05 -3.30
C TYR A 104 9.87 -9.70 -3.31
N LEU A 105 10.94 -8.89 -3.17
CA LEU A 105 12.31 -9.38 -3.13
C LEU A 105 12.50 -10.38 -1.98
N ILE A 106 11.99 -10.06 -0.79
CA ILE A 106 12.13 -10.87 0.41
C ILE A 106 11.39 -12.21 0.30
N VAL A 107 10.11 -12.21 -0.08
CA VAL A 107 9.30 -13.44 -0.05
C VAL A 107 9.70 -14.44 -1.13
N ASN A 108 10.24 -13.95 -2.24
CA ASN A 108 10.79 -14.78 -3.31
C ASN A 108 12.22 -15.27 -3.00
N GLY A 109 12.79 -14.89 -1.85
CA GLY A 109 14.11 -15.36 -1.42
C GLY A 109 15.24 -14.83 -2.29
N LEU A 110 15.04 -13.69 -2.95
CA LEU A 110 16.05 -13.05 -3.79
C LEU A 110 17.19 -12.53 -2.90
N GLN A 111 18.37 -12.48 -3.47
CA GLN A 111 19.57 -11.90 -2.87
C GLN A 111 19.88 -10.56 -3.53
N GLN A 112 20.75 -9.79 -2.88
CA GLN A 112 21.25 -8.55 -3.45
C GLN A 112 21.89 -8.79 -4.83
N GLY A 113 21.36 -8.12 -5.85
CA GLY A 113 21.82 -8.22 -7.23
C GLY A 113 21.01 -9.18 -8.10
N ASP A 114 20.09 -9.97 -7.53
CA ASP A 114 19.24 -10.89 -8.29
C ASP A 114 18.20 -10.13 -9.13
N ASP A 115 17.66 -9.02 -8.62
CA ASP A 115 16.73 -8.15 -9.35
C ASP A 115 17.07 -6.67 -9.17
N VAL A 116 18.06 -6.24 -9.94
CA VAL A 116 18.59 -4.87 -9.89
C VAL A 116 17.51 -3.81 -10.20
N TYR A 117 16.47 -4.14 -10.97
CA TYR A 117 15.44 -3.17 -11.32
C TYR A 117 14.62 -2.76 -10.10
N TYR A 118 14.10 -3.73 -9.34
CA TYR A 118 13.33 -3.43 -8.14
C TYR A 118 14.21 -2.85 -7.03
N GLU A 119 15.45 -3.33 -6.91
CA GLU A 119 16.40 -2.79 -5.94
C GLU A 119 16.71 -1.31 -6.19
N ARG A 120 16.98 -0.93 -7.45
CA ARG A 120 17.24 0.47 -7.82
C ARG A 120 16.01 1.36 -7.66
N ASP A 121 14.82 0.84 -7.93
CA ASP A 121 13.59 1.60 -7.71
C ASP A 121 13.36 1.89 -6.21
N ILE A 122 13.64 0.91 -5.34
CA ILE A 122 13.60 1.11 -3.88
C ILE A 122 14.63 2.16 -3.45
N GLU A 123 15.87 2.08 -3.96
CA GLU A 123 16.92 3.07 -3.68
C GLU A 123 16.54 4.48 -4.13
N ASP A 124 16.03 4.65 -5.36
CA ASP A 124 15.57 5.94 -5.88
C ASP A 124 14.46 6.53 -5.00
N GLN A 125 13.51 5.72 -4.56
CA GLN A 125 12.44 6.16 -3.68
C GLN A 125 12.94 6.55 -2.29
N LEU A 126 13.91 5.82 -1.73
CA LEU A 126 14.53 6.14 -0.45
C LEU A 126 15.48 7.36 -0.52
N ALA A 127 16.16 7.58 -1.65
CA ALA A 127 17.11 8.69 -1.83
C ALA A 127 16.43 10.05 -1.94
N ARG A 128 15.15 10.10 -2.31
CA ARG A 128 14.34 11.33 -2.39
C ARG A 128 14.11 12.00 -1.01
N PHE A 129 14.62 11.41 0.07
CA PHE A 129 14.53 11.90 1.45
C PHE A 129 15.75 12.71 1.94
N THR A 130 16.63 13.23 1.07
CA THR A 130 17.86 13.93 1.49
C THR A 130 17.64 15.34 2.10
N PHE A 131 18.18 15.51 3.32
CA PHE A 131 18.53 16.68 4.18
C PHE A 131 17.75 18.02 4.16
N THR A 132 17.08 18.44 3.09
CA THR A 132 16.24 19.67 3.06
C THR A 132 14.75 19.38 2.88
N HIS A 133 14.38 18.11 2.80
CA HIS A 133 12.99 17.64 2.70
C HIS A 133 12.66 16.66 3.82
N LEU A 134 12.88 17.08 5.07
CA LEU A 134 12.03 16.60 6.15
C LEU A 134 10.66 17.25 5.91
N PRO A 135 9.55 16.52 5.77
CA PRO A 135 8.22 17.11 5.69
C PRO A 135 7.79 17.67 7.06
N ASP A 136 8.64 18.44 7.73
CA ASP A 136 8.35 19.04 9.02
C ASP A 136 8.62 20.55 8.94
N VAL A 137 7.62 21.26 8.42
CA VAL A 137 7.42 22.67 8.75
C VAL A 137 6.01 22.81 9.29
N ASN A 138 5.91 22.64 10.59
CA ASN A 138 4.80 23.12 11.38
C ASN A 138 4.71 24.66 11.25
N GLY A 139 3.72 25.17 10.53
CA GLY A 139 3.41 26.60 10.52
C GLY A 139 2.62 27.01 9.28
N ASN A 140 1.38 27.46 9.49
CA ASN A 140 0.50 28.15 8.53
C ASN A 140 1.07 28.32 7.12
N VAL A 141 0.86 27.28 6.31
CA VAL A 141 1.16 27.31 4.88
C VAL A 141 0.30 28.41 4.27
N THR A 142 0.94 29.42 3.68
CA THR A 142 0.22 30.43 2.92
C THR A 142 -0.22 29.76 1.61
N ALA A 143 -1.51 29.81 1.31
CA ALA A 143 -2.05 29.22 0.08
C ALA A 143 -1.25 29.74 -1.14
N PRO A 144 -1.00 28.90 -2.16
CA PRO A 144 -0.26 29.30 -3.36
C PRO A 144 -0.84 30.60 -3.93
N GLY A 145 -0.01 31.49 -4.47
CA GLY A 145 -0.45 32.79 -4.95
C GLY A 145 -1.40 32.70 -6.16
N PRO A 146 -1.94 33.83 -6.63
CA PRO A 146 -2.92 33.89 -7.72
C PRO A 146 -2.37 33.42 -9.09
N GLU A 147 -1.06 33.17 -9.20
CA GLU A 147 -0.41 32.61 -10.37
C GLU A 147 -0.82 31.16 -10.69
N TYR A 148 -1.40 30.45 -9.73
CA TYR A 148 -1.94 29.10 -9.95
C TYR A 148 -3.38 29.16 -10.44
N ARG A 149 -3.68 28.38 -11.48
CA ARG A 149 -5.02 28.32 -12.07
C ARG A 149 -6.00 27.70 -11.08
N ILE A 150 -6.91 28.54 -10.56
CA ILE A 150 -8.03 28.12 -9.72
C ILE A 150 -8.96 27.23 -10.57
N VAL A 151 -9.25 26.03 -10.07
CA VAL A 151 -10.26 25.16 -10.68
C VAL A 151 -11.61 25.43 -10.03
N ASP A 152 -12.59 25.82 -10.84
CA ASP A 152 -13.96 26.08 -10.40
C ASP A 152 -14.77 24.78 -10.31
N PHE A 153 -15.14 24.39 -9.09
CA PHE A 153 -15.95 23.21 -8.78
C PHE A 153 -17.45 23.50 -8.60
N THR A 154 -17.89 24.75 -8.74
CA THR A 154 -19.28 25.15 -8.47
C THR A 154 -20.29 24.35 -9.31
N LYS A 155 -19.93 23.98 -10.55
CA LYS A 155 -20.79 23.14 -11.40
C LYS A 155 -21.08 21.75 -10.81
N TRP A 156 -20.14 21.18 -10.06
CA TRP A 156 -20.26 19.84 -9.49
C TRP A 156 -20.97 19.88 -8.14
N GLN A 157 -20.76 20.92 -7.33
CA GLN A 157 -21.58 21.21 -6.16
C GLN A 157 -23.06 21.27 -6.55
N ILE A 158 -23.38 22.10 -7.56
CA ILE A 158 -24.75 22.22 -8.07
C ILE A 158 -25.29 20.87 -8.56
N PHE A 159 -24.47 20.06 -9.23
CA PHE A 159 -24.90 18.75 -9.70
C PHE A 159 -25.23 17.79 -8.55
N PHE A 160 -24.36 17.65 -7.56
CA PHE A 160 -24.57 16.71 -6.44
C PHE A 160 -25.67 17.16 -5.48
N GLU A 161 -25.83 18.47 -5.28
CA GLU A 161 -26.86 19.03 -4.39
C GLU A 161 -28.24 19.12 -5.06
N GLN A 162 -28.30 19.52 -6.33
CA GLN A 162 -29.55 20.00 -6.95
C GLN A 162 -30.04 19.10 -8.10
N HIS A 163 -29.19 18.27 -8.70
CA HIS A 163 -29.62 17.37 -9.78
C HIS A 163 -30.09 16.02 -9.21
N PRO A 164 -31.28 15.48 -9.58
CA PRO A 164 -31.82 14.25 -8.99
C PRO A 164 -30.87 13.04 -9.09
N LEU A 165 -30.20 12.89 -10.22
CA LEU A 165 -29.19 11.84 -10.40
C LEU A 165 -27.94 12.10 -9.57
N GLY A 166 -27.52 13.36 -9.42
CA GLY A 166 -26.37 13.72 -8.61
C GLY A 166 -26.63 13.47 -7.13
N ASN A 167 -27.82 13.85 -6.65
CA ASN A 167 -28.25 13.63 -5.27
C ASN A 167 -28.34 12.14 -4.92
N PHE A 168 -28.89 11.31 -5.81
CA PHE A 168 -28.90 9.85 -5.64
C PHE A 168 -27.49 9.26 -5.55
N MET A 169 -26.55 9.82 -6.33
CA MET A 169 -25.17 9.36 -6.37
C MET A 169 -24.32 9.91 -5.21
N ALA A 170 -24.71 11.04 -4.59
CA ALA A 170 -23.92 11.74 -3.58
C ALA A 170 -23.44 10.86 -2.41
N PRO A 171 -24.24 9.91 -1.86
CA PRO A 171 -23.77 8.99 -0.82
C PRO A 171 -22.65 8.03 -1.24
N PHE A 172 -22.40 7.85 -2.54
CA PHE A 172 -21.26 7.09 -3.06
C PHE A 172 -20.01 7.96 -3.30
N PHE A 173 -20.16 9.28 -3.12
CA PHE A 173 -19.13 10.30 -3.34
C PHE A 173 -18.89 11.13 -2.06
N PHE A 174 -19.28 10.63 -0.89
CA PHE A 174 -19.13 11.32 0.40
C PHE A 174 -17.67 11.59 0.80
N GLU A 175 -16.71 10.90 0.18
CA GLU A 175 -15.27 11.16 0.35
C GLU A 175 -14.84 12.51 -0.24
N PHE A 176 -15.68 13.08 -1.11
CA PHE A 176 -15.49 14.41 -1.68
C PHE A 176 -16.23 15.42 -0.81
N ASP A 177 -15.55 15.87 0.24
CA ASP A 177 -16.01 16.94 1.15
C ASP A 177 -15.95 18.31 0.43
N ILE A 178 -16.78 18.45 -0.61
CA ILE A 178 -16.78 19.58 -1.56
C ILE A 178 -17.38 20.85 -0.91
N ASP A 179 -18.11 20.72 0.19
CA ASP A 179 -18.88 21.80 0.82
C ASP A 179 -18.13 22.49 1.97
N ASN A 180 -16.90 22.06 2.25
CA ASN A 180 -16.12 22.58 3.37
C ASN A 180 -15.21 23.75 2.93
N PRO A 181 -15.52 25.01 3.31
CA PRO A 181 -14.73 26.18 2.93
C PRO A 181 -13.32 26.22 3.54
N LYS A 182 -12.97 25.29 4.45
CA LYS A 182 -11.62 25.09 4.98
C LYS A 182 -10.80 24.05 4.19
N ILE A 183 -11.39 23.44 3.17
CA ILE A 183 -10.75 22.48 2.26
C ILE A 183 -10.43 23.20 0.95
N ALA A 184 -9.54 24.19 1.03
CA ALA A 184 -8.88 24.83 -0.13
C ALA A 184 -7.86 23.89 -0.81
N PHE A 185 -8.12 22.58 -0.78
CA PHE A 185 -7.22 21.54 -1.28
C PHE A 185 -7.52 21.17 -2.74
N TYR A 186 -8.71 21.53 -3.24
CA TYR A 186 -9.15 21.16 -4.59
C TYR A 186 -8.94 22.27 -5.62
N ASP A 187 -8.90 23.53 -5.21
CA ASP A 187 -8.82 24.67 -6.12
C ASP A 187 -7.38 25.08 -6.46
N ARG A 188 -6.36 24.62 -5.71
CA ARG A 188 -4.93 24.87 -5.96
C ARG A 188 -4.06 23.64 -5.64
N PRO A 189 -2.94 23.41 -6.35
CA PRO A 189 -2.03 22.30 -6.04
C PRO A 189 -1.27 22.54 -4.73
N LEU A 190 -1.11 21.48 -3.92
CA LEU A 190 -0.20 21.49 -2.77
C LEU A 190 1.25 21.34 -3.25
N THR A 191 2.17 22.16 -2.74
CA THR A 191 3.61 21.97 -2.93
C THR A 191 4.16 20.99 -1.88
N ALA A 192 5.30 20.33 -2.15
CA ALA A 192 5.81 19.22 -1.33
C ALA A 192 6.07 19.61 0.14
N ASP A 193 6.40 20.87 0.39
CA ASP A 193 6.57 21.51 1.70
C ASP A 193 5.25 21.74 2.47
N MET A 194 4.10 21.60 1.80
CA MET A 194 2.77 21.72 2.39
C MET A 194 2.19 20.38 2.89
N CYS A 195 2.88 19.27 2.60
CA CYS A 195 2.46 17.92 2.96
C CYS A 195 2.94 17.56 4.39
N LYS A 196 2.00 17.22 5.29
CA LYS A 196 2.33 16.89 6.70
C LYS A 196 3.06 15.54 6.82
N THR A 197 4.16 15.51 7.55
CA THR A 197 4.92 14.30 7.99
C THR A 197 4.11 13.27 8.76
N ARG A 198 2.96 13.63 9.34
CA ARG A 198 2.22 12.78 10.28
C ARG A 198 1.51 11.58 9.65
N LEU A 199 1.60 11.39 8.35
CA LEU A 199 1.08 10.21 7.66
C LEU A 199 2.17 9.12 7.63
N TYR A 200 2.38 8.51 8.79
CA TYR A 200 3.07 7.22 8.97
C TYR A 200 2.56 6.23 7.90
N ALA A 201 3.42 5.40 7.30
CA ALA A 201 3.23 4.22 6.42
C ALA A 201 1.98 4.01 5.53
N TRP A 202 1.08 4.97 5.45
CA TRP A 202 -0.36 4.78 5.22
C TRP A 202 -1.01 5.98 4.52
N GLY A 203 -0.21 6.87 3.91
CA GLY A 203 -0.59 8.25 3.64
C GLY A 203 -1.31 8.59 2.32
N GLY A 204 -1.77 7.62 1.54
CA GLY A 204 -2.65 7.90 0.40
C GLY A 204 -2.56 6.92 -0.76
N ASN A 205 -3.62 6.93 -1.57
CA ASN A 205 -3.69 6.18 -2.82
C ASN A 205 -2.69 6.76 -3.83
N PRO A 206 -1.77 5.98 -4.42
CA PRO A 206 -0.87 6.49 -5.46
C PRO A 206 -1.65 6.93 -6.70
N PHE A 207 -2.88 6.44 -6.85
CA PHE A 207 -3.81 6.87 -7.87
C PHE A 207 -4.67 8.03 -7.39
N LEU A 208 -4.75 9.06 -8.23
CA LEU A 208 -5.79 10.07 -8.12
C LEU A 208 -7.14 9.40 -8.44
N VAL A 209 -7.95 9.19 -7.41
CA VAL A 209 -9.34 8.67 -7.53
C VAL A 209 -10.26 9.73 -8.14
N GLN A 210 -9.86 11.01 -8.09
CA GLN A 210 -10.50 12.12 -8.80
C GLN A 210 -9.50 13.04 -9.52
N GLY A 211 -9.85 13.47 -10.75
CA GLY A 211 -9.09 14.41 -11.57
C GLY A 211 -9.22 14.15 -13.08
N ASN A 212 -9.01 15.19 -13.90
CA ASN A 212 -9.03 15.10 -15.37
C ASN A 212 -7.65 14.61 -15.87
N ARG A 213 -7.57 13.35 -16.32
CA ARG A 213 -6.30 12.71 -16.72
C ARG A 213 -5.93 13.06 -18.17
N THR A 214 -4.72 13.56 -18.37
CA THR A 214 -4.01 13.48 -19.67
C THR A 214 -2.98 12.35 -19.71
N ASP A 215 -2.53 11.85 -18.55
CA ASP A 215 -1.57 10.74 -18.45
C ASP A 215 -2.09 9.61 -17.54
N PRO A 216 -2.44 8.43 -18.09
CA PRO A 216 -2.88 7.28 -17.31
C PRO A 216 -1.75 6.61 -16.49
N LEU A 217 -0.49 7.01 -16.67
CA LEU A 217 0.67 6.48 -15.96
C LEU A 217 1.09 7.30 -14.73
N PHE A 218 0.39 8.40 -14.43
CA PHE A 218 0.71 9.24 -13.28
C PHE A 218 0.41 8.52 -11.95
N GLN A 219 1.46 8.24 -11.17
CA GLN A 219 1.39 7.67 -9.82
C GLN A 219 2.14 8.59 -8.84
N ASN A 220 1.53 8.92 -7.71
CA ASN A 220 2.25 9.56 -6.60
C ASN A 220 3.27 8.56 -6.01
N PRO A 221 4.44 9.03 -5.55
CA PRO A 221 5.39 8.15 -4.85
C PRO A 221 4.71 7.56 -3.62
N GLY A 222 4.80 6.24 -3.44
CA GLY A 222 4.33 5.57 -2.23
C GLY A 222 5.20 5.96 -1.05
N LEU A 223 4.85 7.05 -0.36
CA LEU A 223 5.65 7.55 0.76
C LEU A 223 5.40 6.71 2.02
N SER A 224 6.43 5.97 2.44
CA SER A 224 6.45 5.28 3.73
C SER A 224 7.87 5.36 4.28
N PHE A 225 8.04 6.15 5.34
CA PHE A 225 9.34 6.52 5.85
C PHE A 225 9.87 5.41 6.76
N LEU A 226 11.05 4.88 6.42
CA LEU A 226 11.86 3.90 7.14
C LEU A 226 11.48 2.42 7.05
N THR A 227 10.21 2.02 6.90
CA THR A 227 9.87 0.58 6.85
C THR A 227 10.56 -0.18 5.71
N PRO A 228 10.49 0.28 4.44
CA PRO A 228 11.21 -0.40 3.35
C PRO A 228 12.72 -0.41 3.56
N TYR A 229 13.29 0.67 4.13
CA TYR A 229 14.72 0.73 4.45
C TYR A 229 15.12 -0.36 5.46
N TRP A 230 14.37 -0.51 6.56
CA TRP A 230 14.68 -1.51 7.58
C TRP A 230 14.41 -2.93 7.10
N LEU A 231 13.40 -3.15 6.26
CA LEU A 231 13.18 -4.44 5.58
C LEU A 231 14.39 -4.78 4.70
N MET A 232 14.77 -3.88 3.80
CA MET A 232 15.91 -4.08 2.90
C MET A 232 17.22 -4.28 3.66
N ARG A 233 17.43 -3.58 4.78
CA ARG A 233 18.60 -3.78 5.64
C ARG A 233 18.55 -5.11 6.38
N GLY A 234 17.41 -5.46 6.96
CA GLY A 234 17.22 -6.71 7.72
C GLY A 234 17.42 -7.96 6.87
N PHE A 235 17.08 -7.89 5.58
CA PHE A 235 17.25 -8.97 4.62
C PHE A 235 18.50 -8.84 3.73
N GLY A 236 19.42 -7.93 4.06
CA GLY A 236 20.75 -7.87 3.44
C GLY A 236 20.84 -7.19 2.07
N PHE A 237 19.78 -6.55 1.57
CA PHE A 237 19.81 -5.78 0.31
C PHE A 237 20.48 -4.42 0.45
N ILE A 238 20.46 -3.83 1.66
CA ILE A 238 21.17 -2.61 2.02
C ILE A 238 22.19 -2.94 3.10
N ASN A 239 23.45 -2.63 2.83
CA ASN A 239 24.54 -2.88 3.77
C ASN A 239 24.51 -1.93 4.99
N ALA A 240 25.28 -2.27 6.03
CA ALA A 240 25.37 -1.48 7.25
C ALA A 240 25.82 -0.03 6.99
N THR A 241 26.64 0.18 5.96
CA THR A 241 27.13 1.51 5.54
C THR A 241 26.08 2.34 4.79
N GLY A 242 24.94 1.76 4.42
CA GLY A 242 23.82 2.44 3.77
C GLY A 242 24.03 2.79 2.30
N VAL A 243 25.11 2.29 1.68
CA VAL A 243 25.52 2.64 0.31
C VAL A 243 26.01 1.38 -0.37
N ARG A 244 25.37 0.95 -1.46
CA ARG A 244 25.94 -0.12 -2.31
C ARG A 244 27.34 0.26 -2.75
N SER A 245 28.31 -0.64 -2.57
CA SER A 245 29.61 -0.50 -3.22
C SER A 245 29.36 -0.43 -4.73
N THR A 246 29.76 0.69 -5.34
CA THR A 246 29.79 0.88 -6.80
C THR A 246 30.69 -0.13 -7.47
#